data_AF-A0A7J5XF54-F1
#
_entry.id   AF-A0A7J5XF54-F1
#
_cell.length_a   1.000
_cell.length_b   1.000
_cell.length_c   1.000
_cell.angle_alpha   90.00
_cell.angle_beta   90.00
_cell.angle_gamma   90.00
#
_symmetry.space_group_name_H-M   'P 1'
#
loop_
_entity.id
_entity.type
_entity.pdbx_description
1 polymer ?
#
loop_
_entity_poly.entity_id
_entity_poly.type
_entity_poly.pdbx_seq_one_letter_code
_entity_poly.pdbx_strand_id
1 'polypeptide(L)'
;MFVPGDFSGQGPRHQAADPGLVPLQYRAFSVRKEPQLEENPFFDKYQDKIQKLRSTKPQEYKARVETRHDAKKEVLGHSKQTEFIKLMEQETLDSILDLEKIRDMTGGEVSELWMNYYAAKDTISAVIPTQLYDLISSRSNASPMFLYALPQREGYEFFLGQWSGHELHFTSLINVQTMGEHAPSQLILYHYPDLKEEKGVVLMTAEIDPKFITVHQAQCLANQVQLFYGTHRQETFRLVEDFNHHLQTSNTCC
;
A
#
# COMPACT_ATOMS: atom_id res chain seq x y z
N MET A 1 -33.48 -38.74 50.51
CA MET A 1 -34.34 -39.80 49.95
C MET A 1 -34.02 -39.84 48.46
N PHE A 2 -33.70 -41.05 47.97
CA PHE A 2 -33.34 -41.44 46.60
C PHE A 2 -31.90 -41.17 46.10
N VAL A 3 -31.23 -42.30 45.88
CA VAL A 3 -29.97 -42.57 45.18
C VAL A 3 -30.33 -43.29 43.85
N PRO A 4 -29.37 -43.65 42.97
CA PRO A 4 -29.22 -43.21 41.59
C PRO A 4 -29.73 -44.22 40.53
N GLY A 5 -29.62 -43.87 39.25
CA GLY A 5 -29.78 -44.79 38.13
C GLY A 5 -28.62 -44.68 37.15
N ASP A 6 -27.71 -45.66 37.21
CA ASP A 6 -26.72 -45.99 36.19
C ASP A 6 -27.40 -46.41 34.89
N PHE A 7 -26.84 -46.01 33.74
CA PHE A 7 -26.82 -46.87 32.56
C PHE A 7 -25.48 -46.73 31.84
N SER A 8 -24.73 -47.82 31.97
CA SER A 8 -23.54 -48.22 31.23
C SER A 8 -23.78 -48.30 29.71
N GLY A 9 -22.83 -47.80 28.93
CA GLY A 9 -22.68 -48.09 27.51
C GLY A 9 -21.21 -47.98 27.13
N GLN A 10 -20.56 -49.12 26.93
CA GLN A 10 -19.14 -49.26 26.60
C GLN A 10 -18.84 -48.70 25.20
N GLY A 11 -17.73 -47.97 25.07
CA GLY A 11 -17.06 -47.66 23.81
C GLY A 11 -15.54 -47.80 23.98
N PRO A 12 -14.80 -48.37 23.02
CA PRO A 12 -13.47 -48.95 23.25
C PRO A 12 -12.36 -47.90 23.38
N ARG A 13 -11.32 -48.26 24.14
CA ARG A 13 -10.07 -47.50 24.28
C ARG A 13 -9.11 -47.73 23.10
N HIS A 14 -8.28 -46.70 22.90
CA HIS A 14 -6.95 -46.64 22.27
C HIS A 14 -6.89 -46.39 20.76
N GLN A 15 -6.56 -45.15 20.37
CA GLN A 15 -5.19 -44.82 19.94
C GLN A 15 -5.03 -43.29 19.84
N ALA A 16 -3.88 -42.80 20.33
CA ALA A 16 -3.45 -41.42 20.16
C ALA A 16 -3.24 -41.13 18.67
N ALA A 17 -3.76 -40.01 18.19
CA ALA A 17 -3.49 -39.50 16.85
C ALA A 17 -2.89 -38.09 16.98
N ASP A 18 -1.69 -37.94 16.42
CA ASP A 18 -0.95 -36.70 16.20
C ASP A 18 -1.87 -35.57 15.68
N PRO A 19 -1.83 -34.34 16.25
CA PRO A 19 -2.41 -33.18 15.59
C PRO A 19 -1.41 -32.65 14.55
N GLY A 20 -1.16 -33.45 13.53
CA GLY A 20 -0.27 -33.12 12.42
C GLY A 20 -0.67 -33.91 11.20
N LEU A 21 -1.01 -33.19 10.12
CA LEU A 21 -1.41 -33.62 8.77
C LEU A 21 -2.89 -33.34 8.44
N VAL A 22 -3.14 -32.09 8.05
CA VAL A 22 -4.26 -31.77 7.17
C VAL A 22 -3.89 -32.26 5.76
N PRO A 23 -4.77 -33.02 5.06
CA PRO A 23 -4.48 -33.58 3.74
C PRO A 23 -4.17 -32.51 2.67
N LEU A 24 -3.04 -32.71 1.97
CA LEU A 24 -2.61 -31.98 0.77
C LEU A 24 -3.55 -32.28 -0.42
N GLN A 25 -4.78 -31.78 -0.40
CA GLN A 25 -5.67 -31.81 -1.56
C GLN A 25 -6.44 -30.49 -1.75
N TYR A 26 -5.71 -29.38 -1.79
CA TYR A 26 -6.16 -28.16 -2.50
C TYR A 26 -4.97 -27.47 -3.17
N ARG A 27 -4.33 -28.15 -4.12
CA ARG A 27 -3.50 -27.54 -5.16
C ARG A 27 -3.74 -28.24 -6.49
N ALA A 28 -4.98 -28.13 -6.99
CA ALA A 28 -5.21 -28.23 -8.42
C ALA A 28 -4.97 -26.84 -9.00
N PHE A 29 -3.71 -26.51 -9.30
CA PHE A 29 -3.44 -25.43 -10.23
C PHE A 29 -4.00 -25.89 -11.57
N SER A 30 -5.12 -25.29 -11.97
CA SER A 30 -5.54 -25.35 -13.37
C SER A 30 -4.36 -24.88 -14.20
N VAL A 31 -3.90 -25.73 -15.13
CA VAL A 31 -2.95 -25.33 -16.17
C VAL A 31 -3.62 -24.19 -16.92
N ARG A 32 -3.31 -22.95 -16.52
CA ARG A 32 -3.76 -21.77 -17.24
C ARG A 32 -3.15 -21.89 -18.63
N LYS A 33 -4.03 -21.94 -19.65
CA LYS A 33 -3.67 -21.65 -21.04
C LYS A 33 -2.76 -20.42 -21.05
N GLU A 34 -1.70 -20.48 -21.86
CA GLU A 34 -0.81 -19.34 -22.08
C GLU A 34 -1.66 -18.08 -22.31
N PRO A 35 -1.47 -17.00 -21.53
CA PRO A 35 -2.19 -15.75 -21.77
C PRO A 35 -1.81 -15.28 -23.17
N GLN A 36 -2.82 -15.11 -24.02
CA GLN A 36 -2.61 -14.58 -25.36
C GLN A 36 -2.01 -13.18 -25.21
N LEU A 37 -0.94 -12.88 -25.95
CA LEU A 37 -0.23 -11.59 -25.88
C LEU A 37 -1.19 -10.39 -26.05
N GLU A 38 -2.32 -10.63 -26.70
CA GLU A 38 -3.44 -9.73 -26.96
C GLU A 38 -4.18 -9.28 -25.69
N GLU A 39 -4.07 -9.99 -24.56
CA GLU A 39 -4.70 -9.60 -23.29
C GLU A 39 -3.89 -8.56 -22.49
N ASN A 40 -2.68 -8.19 -22.96
CA ASN A 40 -1.85 -7.20 -22.28
C ASN A 40 -2.32 -5.77 -22.62
N PRO A 41 -2.60 -4.89 -21.63
CA PRO A 41 -3.04 -3.50 -21.84
C PRO A 41 -2.11 -2.63 -22.70
N PHE A 42 -0.85 -3.04 -22.85
CA PHE A 42 0.15 -2.34 -23.65
C PHE A 42 0.33 -2.95 -25.06
N PHE A 43 -0.31 -4.08 -25.37
CA PHE A 43 -0.11 -4.83 -26.62
C PHE A 43 -0.35 -3.97 -27.86
N ASP A 44 -1.44 -3.20 -27.88
CA ASP A 44 -1.84 -2.35 -29.00
C ASP A 44 -0.73 -1.37 -29.42
N LYS A 45 0.05 -0.87 -28.46
CA LYS A 45 1.16 0.07 -28.73
C LYS A 45 2.37 -0.59 -29.38
N TYR A 46 2.56 -1.90 -29.19
CA TYR A 46 3.75 -2.62 -29.62
C TYR A 46 3.45 -3.72 -30.65
N GLN A 47 2.18 -3.99 -30.96
CA GLN A 47 1.74 -5.01 -31.90
C GLN A 47 2.45 -4.88 -33.26
N ASP A 48 2.53 -3.68 -33.83
CA ASP A 48 3.19 -3.45 -35.11
C ASP A 48 4.68 -3.78 -35.08
N LYS A 49 5.35 -3.48 -33.97
CA LYS A 49 6.77 -3.82 -33.77
C LYS A 49 6.96 -5.32 -33.61
N ILE A 50 6.07 -5.98 -32.87
CA ILE A 50 6.09 -7.44 -32.69
C ILE A 50 5.84 -8.14 -34.03
N GLN A 51 4.89 -7.66 -34.82
CA GLN A 51 4.55 -8.22 -36.13
C GLN A 51 5.67 -8.00 -37.15
N LYS A 52 6.31 -6.83 -37.13
CA LYS A 52 7.52 -6.57 -37.93
C LYS A 52 8.68 -7.48 -37.54
N LEU A 53 8.89 -7.75 -36.24
CA LEU A 53 9.94 -8.66 -35.80
C LEU A 53 9.65 -10.11 -36.22
N ARG A 54 8.38 -10.55 -36.13
CA ARG A 54 7.91 -11.86 -36.59
C ARG A 54 8.15 -12.09 -38.08
N SER A 55 7.95 -11.06 -38.91
CA SER A 55 8.12 -11.17 -40.37
C SER A 55 9.57 -11.01 -40.82
N THR A 56 10.32 -10.08 -40.22
CA THR A 56 11.69 -9.78 -40.66
C THR A 56 12.74 -10.72 -40.09
N LYS A 57 12.54 -11.25 -38.86
CA LYS A 57 13.51 -12.12 -38.20
C LYS A 57 12.83 -13.21 -37.35
N PRO A 58 12.25 -14.24 -38.01
CA PRO A 58 11.42 -15.24 -37.35
C PRO A 58 12.17 -16.09 -36.31
N GLN A 59 13.45 -16.38 -36.56
CA GLN A 59 14.29 -17.15 -35.63
C GLN A 59 14.69 -16.35 -34.39
N GLU A 60 15.00 -15.06 -34.55
CA GLU A 60 15.31 -14.15 -33.43
C GLU A 60 14.09 -13.96 -32.52
N TYR A 61 12.89 -13.86 -33.11
CA TYR A 61 11.64 -13.80 -32.35
C TYR A 61 11.41 -15.07 -31.52
N LYS A 62 11.51 -16.27 -32.13
CA LYS A 62 11.33 -17.54 -31.41
C LYS A 62 12.33 -17.71 -30.27
N ALA A 63 13.61 -17.42 -30.52
CA ALA A 63 14.64 -17.49 -29.50
C ALA A 63 14.35 -16.56 -28.32
N ARG A 64 13.88 -15.32 -28.57
CA ARG A 64 13.50 -14.35 -27.52
C ARG A 64 12.24 -14.74 -26.74
N VAL A 65 11.31 -15.44 -27.36
CA VAL A 65 10.12 -15.97 -26.68
C VAL A 65 10.48 -17.16 -25.79
N GLU A 66 11.37 -18.03 -26.27
CA GLU A 66 11.84 -19.20 -25.51
C GLU A 66 12.78 -18.82 -24.35
N THR A 67 13.58 -17.76 -24.50
CA THR A 67 14.45 -17.23 -23.43
C THR A 67 13.81 -16.10 -22.60
N ARG A 68 12.47 -15.96 -22.62
CA ARG A 68 11.73 -14.91 -21.89
C ARG A 68 12.05 -14.87 -20.39
N HIS A 69 12.40 -16.01 -19.80
CA HIS A 69 12.75 -16.12 -18.38
C HIS A 69 14.23 -15.79 -18.08
N ASP A 70 15.11 -15.81 -19.08
CA ASP A 70 16.56 -15.65 -18.94
C ASP A 70 17.08 -14.28 -19.43
N ALA A 71 16.20 -13.42 -19.95
CA ALA A 71 16.58 -12.09 -20.40
C ALA A 71 17.04 -11.22 -19.22
N LYS A 72 18.37 -11.01 -19.12
CA LYS A 72 18.94 -9.95 -18.28
C LYS A 72 18.27 -8.62 -18.65
N LYS A 73 17.65 -7.97 -17.67
CA LYS A 73 17.14 -6.61 -17.78
C LYS A 73 18.32 -5.69 -18.12
N GLU A 74 18.50 -5.34 -19.40
CA GLU A 74 19.35 -4.22 -19.75
C GLU A 74 18.71 -2.94 -19.20
N VAL A 75 19.50 -2.18 -18.43
CA VAL A 75 19.08 -0.92 -17.83
C VAL A 75 18.94 0.11 -18.93
N LEU A 76 17.72 0.30 -19.42
CA LEU A 76 17.36 1.41 -20.29
C LEU A 76 17.26 2.69 -19.46
N GLY A 77 18.35 3.45 -19.44
CA GLY A 77 18.35 4.85 -19.05
C GLY A 77 19.07 5.14 -17.74
N HIS A 78 20.13 5.94 -17.80
CA HIS A 78 20.67 6.62 -16.63
C HIS A 78 19.60 7.58 -16.11
N SER A 79 18.98 7.24 -14.98
CA SER A 79 17.99 8.12 -14.33
C SER A 79 18.71 9.30 -13.66
N LYS A 80 18.27 10.51 -13.97
CA LYS A 80 18.62 11.77 -13.27
C LYS A 80 17.97 11.84 -11.88
N GLN A 81 17.94 10.73 -11.15
CA GLN A 81 17.21 10.57 -9.90
C GLN A 81 17.73 11.52 -8.82
N THR A 82 19.03 11.83 -8.86
CA THR A 82 19.65 12.82 -7.98
C THR A 82 19.22 14.25 -8.29
N GLU A 83 18.89 14.58 -9.56
CA GLU A 83 18.29 15.89 -9.91
C GLU A 83 16.81 15.95 -9.56
N PHE A 84 16.08 14.81 -9.58
CA PHE A 84 14.66 14.73 -9.17
C PHE A 84 14.49 14.81 -7.65
N ILE A 85 15.35 14.12 -6.88
CA ILE A 85 15.39 14.21 -5.40
C ILE A 85 15.76 15.62 -4.94
N LYS A 86 16.52 16.38 -5.77
CA LYS A 86 16.88 17.77 -5.51
C LYS A 86 15.85 18.80 -6.03
N LEU A 87 14.97 18.39 -6.96
CA LEU A 87 13.84 19.20 -7.41
C LEU A 87 12.62 19.05 -6.47
N MET A 88 12.50 17.87 -5.84
CA MET A 88 11.60 17.58 -4.71
C MET A 88 12.17 18.12 -3.40
N GLU A 89 12.74 19.33 -3.43
CA GLU A 89 12.82 20.13 -2.21
C GLU A 89 11.37 20.32 -1.75
N GLN A 90 11.06 19.67 -0.63
CA GLN A 90 9.74 19.45 -0.04
C GLN A 90 8.79 20.64 -0.20
N GLU A 91 7.56 20.39 -0.68
CA GLU A 91 6.45 21.31 -0.44
C GLU A 91 6.34 21.44 1.08
N THR A 92 6.82 22.55 1.63
CA THR A 92 6.74 22.83 3.07
C THR A 92 5.41 23.50 3.33
N LEU A 93 4.98 23.53 4.60
CA LEU A 93 3.75 24.25 4.90
C LEU A 93 3.83 25.73 4.46
N ASP A 94 5.01 26.34 4.56
CA ASP A 94 5.27 27.72 4.18
C ASP A 94 5.12 27.98 2.67
N SER A 95 5.31 26.96 1.82
CA SER A 95 5.02 27.10 0.37
C SER A 95 3.53 27.07 0.04
N ILE A 96 2.68 26.57 0.95
CA ILE A 96 1.23 26.42 0.75
C ILE A 96 0.45 27.50 1.51
N LEU A 97 0.84 27.79 2.75
CA LEU A 97 0.23 28.78 3.63
C LEU A 97 1.28 29.78 4.10
N ASP A 98 0.94 31.06 3.98
CA ASP A 98 1.73 32.16 4.54
C ASP A 98 1.64 32.15 6.07
N LEU A 99 2.71 31.68 6.72
CA LEU A 99 2.75 31.49 8.18
C LEU A 99 2.62 32.81 8.95
N GLU A 100 3.06 33.94 8.37
CA GLU A 100 2.92 35.25 9.00
C GLU A 100 1.45 35.68 9.06
N LYS A 101 0.69 35.43 7.99
CA LYS A 101 -0.73 35.80 7.93
C LYS A 101 -1.60 34.98 8.88
N ILE A 102 -1.23 33.74 9.16
CA ILE A 102 -1.99 32.86 10.05
C ILE A 102 -1.52 32.90 11.51
N ARG A 103 -0.51 33.73 11.82
CA ARG A 103 0.10 33.79 13.16
C ARG A 103 -0.95 34.08 14.23
N ASP A 104 -1.80 35.08 13.99
CA ASP A 104 -2.79 35.58 14.94
C ASP A 104 -4.15 34.86 14.81
N MET A 105 -4.25 33.85 13.93
CA MET A 105 -5.44 33.02 13.75
C MET A 105 -5.49 31.87 14.76
N THR A 106 -6.69 31.49 15.17
CA THR A 106 -6.95 30.29 15.97
C THR A 106 -6.80 29.02 15.13
N GLY A 107 -6.61 27.87 15.79
CA GLY A 107 -6.58 26.58 15.09
C GLY A 107 -7.85 26.29 14.29
N GLY A 108 -9.02 26.72 14.78
CA GLY A 108 -10.29 26.59 14.06
C GLY A 108 -10.33 27.41 12.76
N GLU A 109 -9.89 28.66 12.81
CA GLU A 109 -9.85 29.52 11.61
C GLU A 109 -8.84 29.03 10.57
N VAL A 110 -7.67 28.54 11.01
CA VAL A 110 -6.69 27.92 10.10
C VAL A 110 -7.25 26.65 9.48
N SER A 111 -8.04 25.89 10.25
CA SER A 111 -8.71 24.68 9.75
C SER A 111 -9.68 25.02 8.63
N GLU A 112 -10.52 26.03 8.81
CA GLU A 112 -11.45 26.49 7.77
C GLU A 112 -10.72 27.01 6.54
N LEU A 113 -9.67 27.79 6.72
CA LEU A 113 -8.84 28.29 5.63
C LEU A 113 -8.24 27.14 4.80
N TRP A 114 -7.68 26.13 5.47
CA TRP A 114 -7.11 24.95 4.82
C TRP A 114 -8.15 24.19 4.01
N MET A 115 -9.30 23.90 4.61
CA MET A 115 -10.38 23.17 3.92
C MET A 115 -10.92 23.96 2.73
N ASN A 116 -11.07 25.29 2.87
CA ASN A 116 -11.51 26.15 1.78
C ASN A 116 -10.51 26.21 0.63
N TYR A 117 -9.21 26.24 0.92
CA TYR A 117 -8.15 26.26 -0.09
C TYR A 117 -8.15 24.99 -0.96
N TYR A 118 -8.45 23.83 -0.38
CA TYR A 118 -8.52 22.55 -1.10
C TYR A 118 -9.92 22.19 -1.63
N ALA A 119 -10.97 22.95 -1.29
CA ALA A 119 -12.36 22.61 -1.62
C ALA A 119 -12.63 22.42 -3.12
N ALA A 120 -11.91 23.13 -3.98
CA ALA A 120 -12.06 23.05 -5.44
C ALA A 120 -10.93 22.27 -6.14
N LYS A 121 -10.03 21.64 -5.39
CA LYS A 121 -8.89 20.90 -5.93
C LYS A 121 -9.21 19.40 -6.00
N ASP A 122 -8.68 18.72 -7.02
CA ASP A 122 -8.80 17.27 -7.18
C ASP A 122 -7.83 16.51 -6.26
N THR A 123 -7.91 16.76 -4.95
CA THR A 123 -7.13 16.05 -3.93
C THR A 123 -7.92 15.91 -2.63
N ILE A 124 -7.38 15.14 -1.69
CA ILE A 124 -7.90 15.06 -0.33
C ILE A 124 -7.15 16.04 0.59
N SER A 125 -7.87 16.57 1.56
CA SER A 125 -7.31 17.41 2.62
C SER A 125 -7.99 17.09 3.94
N ALA A 126 -7.26 17.26 5.03
CA ALA A 126 -7.79 17.08 6.38
C ALA A 126 -7.08 17.96 7.39
N VAL A 127 -7.75 18.15 8.53
CA VAL A 127 -7.18 18.75 9.73
C VAL A 127 -7.25 17.69 10.83
N ILE A 128 -6.09 17.36 11.40
CA ILE A 128 -5.93 16.27 12.34
C ILE A 128 -5.62 16.86 13.72
N PRO A 129 -6.40 16.54 14.77
CA PRO A 129 -6.08 16.96 16.13
C PRO A 129 -4.73 16.41 16.59
N THR A 130 -3.98 17.22 17.34
CA THR A 130 -2.64 16.85 17.86
C THR A 130 -2.59 15.47 18.50
N GLN A 131 -3.53 15.16 19.38
CA GLN A 131 -3.57 13.89 20.12
C GLN A 131 -3.71 12.67 19.19
N LEU A 132 -4.47 12.83 18.10
CA LEU A 132 -4.65 11.78 17.10
C LEU A 132 -3.37 11.63 16.26
N TYR A 133 -2.75 12.73 15.87
CA TYR A 133 -1.51 12.70 15.10
C TYR A 133 -0.35 12.10 15.90
N ASP A 134 -0.23 12.42 17.19
CA ASP A 134 0.81 11.85 18.06
C ASP A 134 0.70 10.33 18.17
N LEU A 135 -0.53 9.81 18.24
CA LEU A 135 -0.77 8.36 18.21
C LEU A 135 -0.34 7.75 16.87
N ILE A 136 -0.73 8.37 15.76
CA ILE A 136 -0.36 7.91 14.41
C ILE A 136 1.17 7.92 14.26
N SER A 137 1.82 9.02 14.63
CA SER A 137 3.27 9.22 14.50
C SER A 137 4.08 8.26 15.37
N SER A 138 3.68 8.06 16.63
CA SER A 138 4.34 7.08 17.51
C SER A 138 4.29 5.67 16.91
N ARG A 139 3.13 5.28 16.38
CA ARG A 139 2.91 3.97 15.76
C ARG A 139 3.62 3.80 14.42
N SER A 140 3.60 4.81 13.55
CA SER A 140 4.29 4.76 12.26
C SER A 140 5.81 4.74 12.43
N ASN A 141 6.36 5.39 13.45
CA ASN A 141 7.79 5.31 13.75
C ASN A 141 8.21 3.90 14.18
N ALA A 142 7.38 3.19 14.96
CA ALA A 142 7.66 1.83 15.38
C ALA A 142 7.40 0.79 14.28
N SER A 143 6.36 1.02 13.47
CA SER A 143 5.87 0.10 12.46
C SER A 143 5.53 0.88 11.18
N PRO A 144 6.52 1.16 10.31
CA PRO A 144 6.36 2.12 9.22
C PRO A 144 5.67 1.58 7.97
N MET A 145 5.47 0.26 7.84
CA MET A 145 4.92 -0.32 6.62
C MET A 145 3.60 -1.06 6.88
N PHE A 146 2.65 -0.99 5.97
CA PHE A 146 1.45 -1.82 6.05
C PHE A 146 0.81 -2.07 4.68
N LEU A 147 0.00 -3.11 4.59
CA LEU A 147 -0.75 -3.44 3.39
C LEU A 147 -2.19 -2.97 3.49
N TYR A 148 -2.65 -2.26 2.47
CA TYR A 148 -3.99 -1.68 2.40
C TYR A 148 -4.76 -2.31 1.25
N ALA A 149 -6.03 -2.63 1.49
CA ALA A 149 -6.90 -3.22 0.48
C ALA A 149 -7.80 -2.13 -0.09
N LEU A 150 -7.66 -1.85 -1.38
CA LEU A 150 -8.51 -0.93 -2.11
C LEU A 150 -9.58 -1.73 -2.88
N PRO A 151 -10.87 -1.62 -2.54
CA PRO A 151 -11.93 -2.29 -3.27
C PRO A 151 -11.98 -1.85 -4.74
N GLN A 152 -12.06 -2.82 -5.65
CA GLN A 152 -12.26 -2.59 -7.07
C GLN A 152 -13.61 -3.15 -7.52
N ARG A 153 -13.98 -2.96 -8.80
CA ARG A 153 -15.20 -3.57 -9.37
C ARG A 153 -15.21 -5.09 -9.21
N GLU A 154 -14.03 -5.70 -9.38
CA GLU A 154 -13.82 -7.14 -9.18
C GLU A 154 -12.61 -7.33 -8.25
N GLY A 155 -12.88 -7.78 -7.01
CA GLY A 155 -11.83 -8.06 -6.04
C GLY A 155 -11.22 -6.81 -5.40
N TYR A 156 -9.91 -6.89 -5.13
CA TYR A 156 -9.16 -5.87 -4.39
C TYR A 156 -7.82 -5.62 -5.07
N GLU A 157 -7.42 -4.36 -5.08
CA GLU A 157 -6.04 -3.97 -5.35
C GLU A 157 -5.34 -3.70 -4.02
N PHE A 158 -4.12 -4.21 -3.87
CA PHE A 158 -3.35 -4.01 -2.65
C PHE A 158 -2.30 -2.93 -2.85
N PHE A 159 -2.23 -2.00 -1.90
CA PHE A 159 -1.20 -0.99 -1.81
C PHE A 159 -0.31 -1.24 -0.60
N LEU A 160 1.00 -1.16 -0.81
CA LEU A 160 1.96 -1.04 0.26
C LEU A 160 2.04 0.44 0.65
N GLY A 161 1.65 0.77 1.88
CA GLY A 161 1.87 2.07 2.48
C GLY A 161 3.17 2.04 3.28
N GLN A 162 4.06 3.00 3.05
CA GLN A 162 5.33 3.15 3.76
C GLN A 162 5.48 4.58 4.28
N TRP A 163 5.60 4.71 5.59
CA TRP A 163 5.88 5.97 6.27
C TRP A 163 7.35 6.36 6.11
N SER A 164 7.58 7.63 5.83
CA SER A 164 8.88 8.29 5.81
C SER A 164 8.75 9.64 6.50
N GLY A 165 9.07 9.68 7.80
CA GLY A 165 8.83 10.87 8.62
C GLY A 165 7.35 11.23 8.69
N HIS A 166 6.97 12.37 8.10
CA HIS A 166 5.59 12.88 8.08
C HIS A 166 4.86 12.58 6.76
N GLU A 167 5.48 11.79 5.89
CA GLU A 167 4.96 11.41 4.58
C GLU A 167 4.56 9.93 4.60
N LEU A 168 3.43 9.59 3.97
CA LEU A 168 3.01 8.21 3.77
C LEU A 168 2.87 7.94 2.27
N HIS A 169 3.76 7.08 1.77
CA HIS A 169 3.84 6.71 0.37
C HIS A 169 3.06 5.43 0.09
N PHE A 170 2.12 5.48 -0.84
CA PHE A 170 1.38 4.33 -1.32
C PHE A 170 1.86 3.91 -2.69
N THR A 171 2.24 2.63 -2.79
CA THR A 171 2.65 2.00 -4.04
C THR A 171 1.91 0.68 -4.21
N SER A 172 1.31 0.44 -5.37
CA SER A 172 0.61 -0.81 -5.65
C SER A 172 1.57 -1.99 -5.55
N LEU A 173 1.09 -3.10 -5.01
CA LEU A 173 1.92 -4.28 -4.82
C LEU A 173 2.46 -4.83 -6.15
N ILE A 174 1.69 -4.67 -7.24
CA ILE A 174 2.09 -5.06 -8.59
C ILE A 174 3.29 -4.22 -9.06
N ASN A 175 3.28 -2.91 -8.80
CA ASN A 175 4.41 -2.04 -9.16
C ASN A 175 5.66 -2.38 -8.33
N VAL A 176 5.49 -2.63 -7.02
CA VAL A 176 6.61 -3.08 -6.16
C VAL A 176 7.21 -4.39 -6.68
N GLN A 177 6.38 -5.37 -7.04
CA GLN A 177 6.85 -6.67 -7.53
C GLN A 177 7.54 -6.58 -8.90
N THR A 178 7.12 -5.67 -9.77
CA THR A 178 7.65 -5.56 -11.14
C THR A 178 8.87 -4.64 -11.23
N MET A 179 8.90 -3.57 -10.43
CA MET A 179 9.89 -2.49 -10.49
C MET A 179 10.79 -2.38 -9.25
N GLY A 180 10.48 -3.08 -8.16
CA GLY A 180 11.26 -3.06 -6.92
C GLY A 180 11.31 -1.66 -6.29
N GLU A 181 12.50 -1.28 -5.82
CA GLU A 181 12.78 0.03 -5.19
C GLU A 181 12.56 1.23 -6.14
N HIS A 182 12.41 1.00 -7.44
CA HIS A 182 12.14 2.04 -8.43
C HIS A 182 10.64 2.25 -8.71
N ALA A 183 9.76 1.52 -8.02
CA ALA A 183 8.32 1.68 -8.16
C ALA A 183 7.89 3.07 -7.67
N PRO A 184 7.25 3.91 -8.53
CA PRO A 184 6.82 5.23 -8.11
C PRO A 184 5.60 5.14 -7.19
N SER A 185 5.54 6.03 -6.19
CA SER A 185 4.34 6.21 -5.37
C SER A 185 3.21 6.74 -6.24
N GLN A 186 2.02 6.17 -6.08
CA GLN A 186 0.80 6.58 -6.79
C GLN A 186 -0.06 7.52 -5.95
N LEU A 187 0.17 7.53 -4.63
CA LEU A 187 -0.43 8.44 -3.68
C LEU A 187 0.60 8.74 -2.59
N ILE A 188 0.73 10.00 -2.20
CA ILE A 188 1.55 10.43 -1.06
C ILE A 188 0.66 11.28 -0.15
N LEU A 189 0.59 10.96 1.14
CA LEU A 189 -0.06 11.80 2.14
C LEU A 189 1.01 12.61 2.87
N TYR A 190 0.91 13.94 2.81
CA TYR A 190 1.79 14.86 3.52
C TYR A 190 1.12 15.33 4.80
N HIS A 191 1.82 15.23 5.93
CA HIS A 191 1.37 15.78 7.21
C HIS A 191 2.28 16.93 7.61
N TYR A 192 1.70 18.07 7.95
CA TYR A 192 2.39 19.30 8.34
C TYR A 192 2.19 19.57 9.84
N PRO A 193 3.11 19.11 10.70
CA PRO A 193 2.99 19.25 12.15
C PRO A 193 3.39 20.63 12.68
N ASP A 194 3.76 21.57 11.80
CA ASP A 194 4.28 22.91 12.13
C ASP A 194 3.36 23.67 13.11
N LEU A 195 2.05 23.49 12.99
CA LEU A 195 1.05 24.19 13.80
C LEU A 195 0.58 23.38 15.03
N LYS A 196 1.17 22.22 15.28
CA LYS A 196 0.73 21.27 16.32
C LYS A 196 0.79 21.91 17.71
N GLU A 197 1.94 22.45 18.10
CA GLU A 197 2.15 23.01 19.44
C GLU A 197 1.40 24.32 19.68
N GLU A 198 1.34 25.19 18.66
CA GLU A 198 0.73 26.51 18.80
C GLU A 198 -0.79 26.51 18.63
N LYS A 199 -1.30 25.70 17.70
CA LYS A 199 -2.70 25.75 17.25
C LYS A 199 -3.44 24.42 17.47
N GLY A 200 -2.77 23.41 17.99
CA GLY A 200 -3.37 22.12 18.35
C GLY A 200 -3.77 21.25 17.15
N VAL A 201 -3.36 21.62 15.93
CA VAL A 201 -3.77 20.97 14.69
C VAL A 201 -2.58 20.63 13.81
N VAL A 202 -2.71 19.53 13.06
CA VAL A 202 -1.80 19.09 12.00
C VAL A 202 -2.58 19.12 10.70
N LEU A 203 -2.01 19.75 9.67
CA LEU A 203 -2.64 19.85 8.36
C LEU A 203 -2.21 18.67 7.49
N MET A 204 -3.12 18.16 6.68
CA MET A 204 -2.84 17.06 5.76
C MET A 204 -3.41 17.34 4.38
N THR A 205 -2.63 16.98 3.35
CA THR A 205 -3.07 16.91 1.96
C THR A 205 -2.44 15.71 1.27
N ALA A 206 -2.85 15.45 0.04
CA ALA A 206 -2.29 14.38 -0.77
C ALA A 206 -1.77 14.88 -2.13
N GLU A 207 -0.73 14.21 -2.60
CA GLU A 207 -0.37 14.15 -4.01
C GLU A 207 -0.89 12.84 -4.58
N ILE A 208 -1.67 12.92 -5.65
CA ILE A 208 -2.33 11.77 -6.28
C ILE A 208 -1.85 11.67 -7.72
N ASP A 209 -1.44 10.49 -8.17
CA ASP A 209 -1.32 10.21 -9.60
C ASP A 209 -2.70 9.83 -10.16
N PRO A 210 -3.39 10.75 -10.87
CA PRO A 210 -4.76 10.55 -11.32
C PRO A 210 -4.87 9.46 -12.40
N LYS A 211 -3.75 8.96 -12.94
CA LYS A 211 -3.75 7.82 -13.87
C LYS A 211 -4.06 6.51 -13.18
N PHE A 212 -3.81 6.41 -11.88
CA PHE A 212 -3.91 5.17 -11.11
C PHE A 212 -4.91 5.25 -9.97
N ILE A 213 -5.03 6.41 -9.31
CA ILE A 213 -5.84 6.58 -8.11
C ILE A 213 -6.80 7.76 -8.30
N THR A 214 -8.08 7.52 -8.04
CA THR A 214 -9.09 8.58 -7.94
C THR A 214 -9.12 9.20 -6.54
N VAL A 215 -9.65 10.42 -6.41
CA VAL A 215 -9.81 11.10 -5.10
C VAL A 215 -10.59 10.24 -4.10
N HIS A 216 -11.64 9.54 -4.55
CA HIS A 216 -12.43 8.66 -3.68
C HIS A 216 -11.60 7.45 -3.19
N GLN A 217 -10.77 6.87 -4.05
CA GLN A 217 -9.87 5.79 -3.66
C GLN A 217 -8.78 6.27 -2.70
N ALA A 218 -8.22 7.45 -2.93
CA ALA A 218 -7.28 8.09 -2.00
C ALA A 218 -7.91 8.31 -0.63
N GLN A 219 -9.15 8.81 -0.57
CA GLN A 219 -9.90 8.95 0.68
C GLN A 219 -10.11 7.59 1.38
N CYS A 220 -10.40 6.53 0.61
CA CYS A 220 -10.56 5.19 1.17
C CYS A 220 -9.26 4.69 1.83
N LEU A 221 -8.11 4.92 1.19
CA LEU A 221 -6.79 4.60 1.76
C LEU A 221 -6.51 5.44 3.01
N ALA A 222 -6.76 6.75 2.98
CA ALA A 222 -6.58 7.64 4.13
C ALA A 222 -7.45 7.22 5.33
N ASN A 223 -8.70 6.83 5.10
CA ASN A 223 -9.58 6.31 6.15
C ASN A 223 -9.04 5.02 6.77
N GLN A 224 -8.46 4.12 5.96
CA GLN A 224 -7.80 2.92 6.47
C GLN A 224 -6.57 3.27 7.31
N VAL A 225 -5.77 4.27 6.93
CA VAL A 225 -4.64 4.76 7.75
C VAL A 225 -5.14 5.18 9.13
N GLN A 226 -6.22 5.97 9.19
CA GLN A 226 -6.82 6.37 10.46
C GLN A 226 -7.33 5.15 11.24
N LEU A 227 -7.91 4.14 10.59
CA LEU A 227 -8.37 2.92 11.24
C LEU A 227 -7.21 2.14 11.89
N PHE A 228 -6.13 1.93 11.15
CA PHE A 228 -5.00 1.09 11.59
C PHE A 228 -4.06 1.82 12.55
N TYR A 229 -3.76 3.09 12.30
CA TYR A 229 -2.80 3.87 13.10
C TYR A 229 -3.47 4.83 14.08
N GLY A 230 -4.65 5.37 13.76
CA GLY A 230 -5.29 6.45 14.52
C GLY A 230 -6.34 6.00 15.56
N THR A 231 -6.72 4.72 15.62
CA THR A 231 -7.72 4.28 16.61
C THR A 231 -7.08 3.74 17.89
N HIS A 232 -7.72 3.93 19.04
CA HIS A 232 -7.27 3.33 20.30
C HIS A 232 -7.50 1.81 20.39
N ARG A 233 -8.01 1.17 19.32
CA ARG A 233 -8.19 -0.28 19.28
C ARG A 233 -6.85 -0.94 19.05
N GLN A 234 -6.34 -1.66 20.04
CA GLN A 234 -5.05 -2.31 19.92
C GLN A 234 -5.08 -3.46 18.91
N GLU A 235 -6.21 -4.15 18.76
CA GLU A 235 -6.38 -5.27 17.82
C GLU A 235 -6.15 -4.86 16.37
N THR A 236 -6.59 -3.66 15.96
CA THR A 236 -6.37 -3.17 14.59
C THR A 236 -4.90 -2.80 14.37
N PHE A 237 -4.25 -2.20 15.36
CA PHE A 237 -2.83 -1.87 15.26
C PHE A 237 -1.92 -3.11 15.31
N ARG A 238 -2.30 -4.17 16.04
CA ARG A 238 -1.54 -5.43 16.08
C ARG A 238 -1.30 -6.02 14.70
N LEU A 239 -2.25 -5.88 13.76
CA LEU A 239 -2.04 -6.32 12.38
C LEU A 239 -0.86 -5.60 11.72
N VAL A 240 -0.69 -4.32 12.03
CA VAL A 240 0.43 -3.50 11.56
C VAL A 240 1.72 -3.94 12.23
N GLU A 241 1.72 -4.13 13.54
CA GLU A 241 2.88 -4.61 14.29
C GLU A 241 3.35 -5.97 13.75
N ASP A 242 2.42 -6.90 13.56
CA ASP A 242 2.70 -8.25 13.03
C ASP A 242 3.31 -8.17 11.62
N PHE A 243 2.77 -7.29 10.76
CA PHE A 243 3.31 -7.09 9.42
C PHE A 243 4.77 -6.60 9.45
N ASN A 244 5.13 -5.67 10.35
CA ASN A 244 6.48 -5.10 10.40
C ASN A 244 7.49 -6.01 11.11
N HIS A 245 7.07 -6.73 12.14
CA HIS A 245 7.99 -7.44 13.04
C HIS A 245 7.98 -8.96 12.86
N HIS A 246 6.87 -9.58 12.43
CA HIS A 246 6.76 -11.03 12.31
C HIS A 246 6.97 -11.56 10.88
N LEU A 247 6.81 -10.75 9.84
CA LEU A 247 7.16 -11.16 8.47
C LEU A 247 8.67 -11.20 8.21
N GLN A 248 9.49 -10.56 9.05
CA GLN A 248 10.95 -10.62 8.93
C GLN A 248 11.54 -11.94 9.49
N THR A 249 10.83 -12.61 10.41
CA THR A 249 11.29 -13.87 11.02
C THR A 249 11.08 -15.11 10.15
N SER A 250 10.28 -15.02 9.09
CA SER A 250 9.92 -16.19 8.26
C SER A 250 10.94 -16.53 7.17
N ASN A 251 11.93 -15.67 6.91
CA ASN A 251 12.94 -15.87 5.86
C ASN A 251 14.27 -16.46 6.35
N THR A 252 14.36 -16.95 7.60
CA THR A 252 15.57 -17.62 8.13
C THR A 252 15.46 -19.15 8.19
N CYS A 253 14.47 -19.75 7.53
CA CYS A 253 14.38 -21.20 7.42
C CYS A 253 14.08 -21.62 5.97
N CYS A 254 15.13 -21.70 5.15
CA CYS A 254 15.35 -22.64 4.03
C CYS A 254 16.82 -22.53 3.61
#